data_AF-A0AAW9IL51-F1
#
_entry.id   AF-A0AAW9IL51-F1
#
_cell.length_a   1.000
_cell.length_b   1.000
_cell.length_c   1.000
_cell.angle_alpha   90.00
_cell.angle_beta   90.00
_cell.angle_gamma   90.00
#
_symmetry.space_group_name_H-M   'P 1'
#
loop_
_entity.id
_entity.type
_entity.pdbx_description
1 polymer ?
#
loop_
_entity_poly.entity_id
_entity_poly.type
_entity_poly.pdbx_seq_one_letter_code
_entity_poly.pdbx_strand_id
1 'polypeptide(L)' 'LAANTITSDMTKFIVACTSVSQLIYMSEVGGVLLGSKIPVSLKQLLIIFVERTLITLPVIVIVANILF' A
#
# COMPACT_ATOMS: atom_id res chain seq x y z
N LEU A 1 -6.91 16.65 -2.54
CA LEU A 1 -7.85 16.39 -3.66
C LEU A 1 -8.81 15.24 -3.36
N ALA A 2 -8.33 14.00 -3.14
CA ALA A 2 -9.20 12.83 -2.91
C ALA A 2 -10.14 12.95 -1.68
N ALA A 3 -9.68 13.55 -0.56
CA ALA A 3 -10.48 13.72 0.65
C ALA A 3 -11.72 14.63 0.47
N ASN A 4 -11.73 15.51 -0.52
CA ASN A 4 -12.85 16.41 -0.82
C ASN A 4 -13.81 15.84 -1.89
N THR A 5 -13.43 14.74 -2.54
CA THR A 5 -14.25 14.09 -3.58
C THR A 5 -14.86 12.78 -3.08
N ILE A 6 -14.21 12.12 -2.12
CA ILE A 6 -14.68 10.88 -1.51
C ILE A 6 -15.53 11.25 -0.29
N THR A 7 -16.83 11.06 -0.37
CA THR A 7 -17.77 11.35 0.72
C THR A 7 -17.82 10.23 1.77
N SER A 8 -17.69 8.97 1.35
CA SER A 8 -17.76 7.80 2.24
C SER A 8 -16.53 7.65 3.13
N ASP A 9 -16.76 7.56 4.45
CA ASP A 9 -15.71 7.35 5.44
C ASP A 9 -15.02 5.99 5.29
N MET A 10 -15.76 4.97 4.83
CA MET A 10 -15.20 3.66 4.47
C MET A 10 -14.14 3.78 3.37
N THR A 11 -14.44 4.52 2.30
CA THR A 11 -13.50 4.71 1.19
C THR A 11 -12.29 5.54 1.62
N LYS A 12 -12.48 6.57 2.46
CA LYS A 12 -11.37 7.33 3.03
C LYS A 12 -10.45 6.44 3.87
N PHE A 13 -11.03 5.55 4.68
CA PHE A 13 -10.28 4.58 5.48
C PHE A 13 -9.46 3.64 4.60
N ILE A 14 -10.07 3.03 3.59
CA ILE A 14 -9.38 2.11 2.66
C ILE A 14 -8.21 2.83 1.96
N VAL A 15 -8.46 4.04 1.43
CA VAL A 15 -7.44 4.84 0.75
C VAL A 15 -6.33 5.24 1.71
N ALA A 16 -6.65 5.66 2.93
CA ALA A 16 -5.66 6.03 3.94
C ALA A 16 -4.75 4.84 4.30
N CYS A 17 -5.34 3.68 4.64
CA CYS A 17 -4.60 2.47 4.99
C CYS A 17 -3.72 1.97 3.83
N THR A 18 -4.25 1.98 2.61
CA THR A 18 -3.51 1.57 1.41
C THR A 18 -2.35 2.52 1.14
N SER A 19 -2.59 3.84 1.22
CA SER A 19 -1.55 4.87 0.96
C SER A 19 -0.42 4.80 1.97
N VAL A 20 -0.73 4.63 3.26
CA VAL A 20 0.28 4.49 4.33
C VAL A 20 1.12 3.22 4.09
N SER A 21 0.46 2.11 3.77
CA SER A 21 1.16 0.84 3.50
C SER A 21 2.10 0.92 2.30
N GLN A 22 1.70 1.66 1.26
CA GLN A 22 2.50 1.88 0.06
C GLN A 22 3.69 2.80 0.32
N LEU A 23 3.46 3.87 1.08
CA LEU A 23 4.49 4.85 1.43
C LEU A 23 5.58 4.22 2.30
N ILE A 24 5.22 3.46 3.33
CA ILE A 24 6.19 2.74 4.18
C ILE A 24 7.07 1.81 3.35
N TYR A 25 6.49 1.03 2.43
CA TYR A 25 7.28 0.13 1.59
C TYR A 25 8.27 0.90 0.71
N MET A 26 7.83 1.98 0.07
CA MET A 26 8.71 2.75 -0.81
C MET A 26 9.77 3.54 -0.03
N SER A 27 9.45 4.02 1.17
CA SER A 27 10.36 4.85 1.98
C SER A 27 11.36 4.02 2.80
N GLU A 28 10.98 2.87 3.33
CA GLU A 28 11.86 2.06 4.18
C GLU A 28 12.41 0.86 3.41
N VAL A 29 11.51 0.01 2.93
CA VAL A 29 11.87 -1.31 2.38
C VAL A 29 12.53 -1.18 1.01
N GLY A 30 12.10 -0.21 0.18
CA GLY A 30 12.64 0.02 -1.15
C GLY A 30 14.13 0.37 -1.15
N GLY A 31 14.55 1.31 -0.28
CA GLY A 31 15.96 1.68 -0.12
C GLY A 31 16.81 0.55 0.45
N VAL A 32 16.27 -0.17 1.44
CA VAL A 32 16.95 -1.33 2.06
C VAL A 32 17.16 -2.45 1.05
N LEU A 33 16.17 -2.78 0.23
CA LEU A 33 16.28 -3.85 -0.77
C LEU A 33 17.32 -3.52 -1.84
N LEU A 34 17.36 -2.27 -2.33
CA LEU A 34 18.33 -1.82 -3.33
C LEU A 34 19.76 -1.70 -2.77
N GLY A 35 19.91 -1.39 -1.48
CA GLY A 35 21.20 -1.30 -0.79
C GLY A 35 21.72 -2.62 -0.22
N SER A 36 20.90 -3.67 -0.18
CA SER A 36 21.29 -4.97 0.38
C SER A 36 22.04 -5.85 -0.63
N LYS A 37 22.68 -6.92 -0.14
CA LYS A 37 23.29 -7.96 -0.98
C LYS A 37 22.29 -8.79 -1.80
N ILE A 38 20.99 -8.55 -1.63
CA ILE A 38 19.94 -9.21 -2.39
C ILE A 38 19.83 -8.46 -3.74
N PRO A 39 20.15 -9.10 -4.87
CA PRO A 39 20.16 -8.44 -6.17
C PRO A 39 18.72 -8.25 -6.69
N VAL A 40 17.97 -7.32 -6.08
CA VAL A 40 16.61 -6.97 -6.50
C VAL A 40 16.67 -5.74 -7.38
N SER A 41 16.15 -5.84 -8.60
CA SER A 41 16.06 -4.70 -9.53
C SER A 41 14.87 -3.79 -9.21
N LEU A 42 14.92 -2.53 -9.64
CA LEU A 42 13.78 -1.59 -9.51
C LEU A 42 12.48 -2.15 -10.13
N LYS A 43 12.58 -2.91 -11.22
CA LYS A 43 11.41 -3.58 -11.83
C LYS A 43 10.82 -4.64 -10.92
N GLN A 44 11.65 -5.47 -10.30
CA GLN A 44 11.19 -6.48 -9.33
C GLN A 44 10.62 -5.82 -8.08
N LEU A 45 11.21 -4.73 -7.60
CA LEU A 45 10.69 -3.97 -6.48
C LEU A 45 9.26 -3.45 -6.73
N LEU A 46 8.99 -2.99 -7.96
CA LEU A 46 7.66 -2.54 -8.38
C LEU A 46 6.67 -3.70 -8.53
N ILE A 47 7.12 -4.87 -9.00
CA ILE A 47 6.28 -6.08 -9.04
C ILE A 47 5.86 -6.50 -7.63
N ILE A 48 6.80 -6.58 -6.69
CA ILE A 48 6.53 -6.92 -5.29
C ILE A 48 5.60 -5.88 -4.64
N PHE A 49 5.76 -4.60 -4.99
CA PHE A 49 4.88 -3.53 -4.53
C PHE A 49 3.42 -3.75 -4.96
N VAL A 50 3.21 -4.10 -6.23
CA VAL A 50 1.86 -4.35 -6.77
C VAL A 50 1.27 -5.61 -6.14
N GLU A 51 2.02 -6.71 -6.06
CA GLU A 51 1.59 -7.96 -5.42
C GLU A 51 1.16 -7.72 -3.96
N ARG A 52 2.01 -7.03 -3.19
CA ARG A 52 1.70 -6.68 -1.80
C ARG A 52 0.45 -5.80 -1.71
N THR A 53 0.28 -4.82 -2.60
CA THR A 53 -0.93 -3.98 -2.64
C THR A 53 -2.16 -4.84 -2.94
N LEU A 54 -2.05 -5.80 -3.86
CA LEU A 54 -3.15 -6.66 -4.30
C LEU A 54 -3.58 -7.65 -3.20
N ILE A 55 -2.65 -8.12 -2.36
CA ILE A 55 -2.95 -8.98 -1.20
C ILE A 55 -3.49 -8.17 -0.01
N THR A 56 -2.92 -6.98 0.25
CA THR A 56 -3.31 -6.14 1.40
C THR A 56 -4.66 -5.47 1.21
N LEU A 57 -5.04 -5.09 -0.02
CA LEU A 57 -6.29 -4.38 -0.28
C LEU A 57 -7.54 -5.19 0.11
N PRO A 58 -7.68 -6.50 -0.21
CA PRO A 58 -8.78 -7.33 0.29
C PRO A 58 -8.87 -7.37 1.81
N VAL A 59 -7.73 -7.45 2.51
CA VAL A 59 -7.67 -7.46 3.97
C VAL A 59 -8.18 -6.13 4.53
N ILE A 60 -7.74 -5.01 3.96
CA ILE A 60 -8.19 -3.66 4.36
C ILE A 60 -9.69 -3.50 4.09
N VAL A 61 -10.20 -3.99 2.95
CA VAL A 61 -11.63 -3.93 2.60
C VAL A 61 -12.49 -4.74 3.56
N ILE A 62 -12.04 -5.93 3.96
CA ILE A 62 -12.76 -6.76 4.95
C ILE A 62 -12.84 -6.01 6.28
N VAL A 63 -11.72 -5.46 6.76
CA VAL A 63 -11.69 -4.67 7.99
C VAL A 63 -12.58 -3.43 7.87
N ALA A 64 -12.57 -2.76 6.72
CA ALA A 64 -13.42 -1.60 6.46
C ALA A 64 -14.91 -1.94 6.53
N ASN A 65 -15.35 -3.11 6.03
CA ASN A 65 -16.75 -3.57 6.14
C ASN A 65 -17.15 -3.96 7.58
N ILE A 66 -16.19 -4.27 8.45
CA ILE A 66 -16.47 -4.58 9.85
C ILE A 66 -16.60 -3.30 10.68
N LEU A 67 -15.83 -2.26 10.33
CA LEU A 67 -15.77 -1.00 11.07
C LEU A 67 -16.79 0.06 10.61
N PHE A 68 -17.26 -0.01 9.36
CA PHE A 68 -18.20 0.93 8.74
C PHE A 68 -19.38 0.18 8.11
#